data_AF-A0A2D7TBG4-F1
#
_entry.id   AF-A0A2D7TBG4-F1
#
_cell.length_a   1.000
_cell.length_b   1.000
_cell.length_c   1.000
_cell.angle_alpha   90.00
_cell.angle_beta   90.00
_cell.angle_gamma   90.00
#
_symmetry.space_group_name_H-M   'P 1'
#
loop_
_entity.id
_entity.type
_entity.pdbx_description
1 polymer ?
#
loop_
_entity_poly.entity_id
_entity_poly.type
_entity_poly.pdbx_seq_one_letter_code
_entity_poly.pdbx_strand_id
1 'polypeptide(L)'
;MATDAKETAKQENGSRVYFEHVIEKGREPSDQMMLGVYDGYGPEWKETYRKQTQALKKYLGSSKGYEYSRDSGIMPFLENVAKVYCGVSVKDRWNPMDIVLVKKTKRQVIEGTVKEILTIDGMSKESRLSLLNSYMRELLREKVLVGVSLKAIAKTKKTATSEVANAGGKSVPTEVDVVKGSIKCTLTLGRKKPFLFDTGELGFDMETAKGGKIHGQSRNFQYSKERNLVQTDLTPKGKDAGAKLGKVSSVALDSFLNGMGLERPTSAAKHKHIPPVGKWSEQDKKYWVDLYKKLDSSGMVDFGEVAVYENNKKVGDGIEDVIDYAIMYEMKKADRSSAGRFSSKLIAMEWANIWVSISKKGKSKEWCTALYYGAKKEFGDSNGPFLKIY
;
A
#
# COMPACT_ATOMS: atom_id res chain seq x y z
N MET A 1 9.44 -2.77 -10.64
CA MET A 1 10.71 -2.31 -10.04
C MET A 1 10.36 -1.39 -8.89
N ALA A 2 11.01 -1.53 -7.73
CA ALA A 2 10.92 -0.51 -6.69
C ALA A 2 11.79 0.65 -7.16
N THR A 3 11.17 1.70 -7.70
CA THR A 3 11.86 2.94 -8.06
C THR A 3 12.40 3.59 -6.78
N ASP A 4 13.64 4.08 -6.84
CA ASP A 4 14.23 4.90 -5.78
C ASP A 4 13.33 6.12 -5.49
N ALA A 5 13.38 6.66 -4.28
CA ALA A 5 12.57 7.83 -3.88
C ALA A 5 12.88 9.05 -4.78
N LYS A 6 14.14 9.20 -5.21
CA LYS A 6 14.54 10.23 -6.17
C LYS A 6 13.89 10.05 -7.54
N GLU A 7 13.76 8.81 -7.98
CA GLU A 7 13.16 8.49 -9.26
C GLU A 7 11.65 8.75 -9.25
N THR A 8 10.98 8.32 -8.17
CA THR A 8 9.56 8.62 -7.93
C THR A 8 9.30 10.14 -7.92
N ALA A 9 10.19 10.92 -7.27
CA ALA A 9 10.11 12.37 -7.25
C ALA A 9 10.15 13.03 -8.64
N LYS A 10 11.00 12.53 -9.54
CA LYS A 10 11.09 13.04 -10.92
C LYS A 10 9.80 12.73 -11.69
N GLN A 11 9.23 11.55 -11.51
CA GLN A 11 7.98 11.13 -12.16
C GLN A 11 6.78 11.98 -11.70
N GLU A 12 6.70 12.26 -10.38
CA GLU A 12 5.69 13.16 -9.80
C GLU A 12 5.86 14.59 -10.32
N ASN A 13 7.09 15.10 -10.40
CA ASN A 13 7.37 16.41 -11.00
C ASN A 13 7.02 16.48 -12.48
N GLY A 14 7.21 15.39 -13.23
CA GLY A 14 6.74 15.28 -14.60
C GLY A 14 5.22 15.51 -14.68
N SER A 15 4.47 14.84 -13.81
CA SER A 15 3.00 15.04 -13.71
C SER A 15 2.65 16.49 -13.34
N ARG A 16 3.35 17.07 -12.37
CA ARG A 16 3.19 18.48 -11.93
C ARG A 16 3.34 19.46 -13.10
N VAL A 17 4.41 19.35 -13.87
CA VAL A 17 4.70 20.22 -15.01
C VAL A 17 3.67 20.04 -16.13
N TYR A 18 3.28 18.79 -16.39
CA TYR A 18 2.29 18.48 -17.41
C TYR A 18 0.90 19.03 -17.05
N PHE A 19 0.48 18.89 -15.80
CA PHE A 19 -0.76 19.47 -15.28
C PHE A 19 -0.77 20.98 -15.48
N GLU A 20 0.28 21.67 -15.04
CA GLU A 20 0.40 23.12 -15.17
C GLU A 20 0.31 23.58 -16.62
N HIS A 21 1.04 22.95 -17.54
CA HIS A 21 1.04 23.35 -18.94
C HIS A 21 -0.31 23.15 -19.62
N VAL A 22 -0.94 21.99 -19.44
CA VAL A 22 -2.18 21.68 -20.14
C VAL A 22 -3.37 22.42 -19.52
N ILE A 23 -3.45 22.52 -18.19
CA ILE A 23 -4.59 23.12 -17.51
C ILE A 23 -4.50 24.66 -17.59
N GLU A 24 -3.33 25.23 -17.28
CA GLU A 24 -3.18 26.69 -17.28
C GLU A 24 -2.99 27.24 -18.69
N LYS A 25 -2.09 26.63 -19.48
CA LYS A 25 -1.65 27.16 -20.78
C LYS A 25 -2.35 26.53 -21.99
N GLY A 26 -3.13 25.47 -21.79
CA GLY A 26 -3.91 24.83 -22.86
C GLY A 26 -3.09 24.01 -23.85
N ARG A 27 -1.81 23.73 -23.57
CA ARG A 27 -0.90 22.99 -24.46
C ARG A 27 0.00 22.04 -23.69
N GLU A 28 0.46 20.98 -24.34
CA GLU A 28 1.42 20.06 -23.74
C GLU A 28 2.80 20.74 -23.58
N PRO A 29 3.58 20.39 -22.53
CA PRO A 29 4.98 20.78 -22.46
C PRO A 29 5.79 20.11 -23.59
N SER A 30 6.89 20.74 -24.01
CA SER A 30 7.77 20.14 -25.02
C SER A 30 8.49 18.91 -24.46
N ASP A 31 8.84 17.96 -25.33
CA ASP A 31 9.55 16.75 -24.92
C ASP A 31 10.93 17.10 -24.31
N GLN A 32 11.60 18.14 -24.80
CA GLN A 32 12.85 18.65 -24.21
C GLN A 32 12.66 19.15 -22.77
N MET A 33 11.57 19.87 -22.50
CA MET A 33 11.25 20.32 -21.14
C MET A 33 11.00 19.12 -20.22
N MET A 34 10.25 18.14 -20.71
CA MET A 34 9.93 16.94 -19.93
C MET A 34 11.15 16.08 -19.64
N LEU A 35 12.08 15.94 -20.59
CA LEU A 35 13.37 15.28 -20.38
C LEU A 35 14.24 15.99 -19.34
N GLY A 36 14.15 17.33 -19.27
CA GLY A 36 14.83 18.12 -18.23
C GLY A 36 14.27 17.91 -16.82
N VAL A 37 13.01 17.49 -16.70
CA VAL A 37 12.34 17.18 -15.42
C VAL A 37 12.54 15.72 -15.03
N TYR A 38 12.41 14.84 -16.01
CA TYR A 38 12.54 13.41 -15.86
C TYR A 38 13.28 12.81 -17.06
N ASP A 39 14.52 12.40 -16.83
CA ASP A 39 15.42 11.76 -17.79
C ASP A 39 14.87 10.45 -18.37
N GLY A 40 14.02 9.73 -17.62
CA GLY A 40 13.30 8.56 -18.11
C GLY A 40 12.03 8.87 -18.91
N TYR A 41 11.78 10.12 -19.26
CA TYR A 41 10.63 10.51 -20.06
C TYR A 41 10.67 9.89 -21.46
N GLY A 42 9.55 9.31 -21.87
CA GLY A 42 9.36 8.69 -23.17
C GLY A 42 7.88 8.50 -23.47
N PRO A 43 7.52 7.80 -24.57
CA PRO A 43 6.13 7.65 -25.01
C PRO A 43 5.19 7.12 -23.93
N GLU A 44 5.64 6.16 -23.10
CA GLU A 44 4.83 5.56 -22.04
C GLU A 44 4.51 6.54 -20.91
N TRP A 45 5.48 7.37 -20.53
CA TRP A 45 5.32 8.40 -19.52
C TRP A 45 4.48 9.57 -20.02
N LYS A 46 4.68 9.98 -21.28
CA LYS A 46 3.83 10.97 -21.95
C LYS A 46 2.36 10.56 -21.91
N GLU A 47 2.08 9.30 -22.24
CA GLU A 47 0.72 8.76 -22.21
C GLU A 47 0.15 8.69 -20.78
N THR A 48 0.98 8.33 -19.80
CA THR A 48 0.58 8.35 -18.38
C THR A 48 0.21 9.76 -17.93
N TYR A 49 1.04 10.76 -18.24
CA TYR A 49 0.78 12.16 -17.89
C TYR A 49 -0.48 12.70 -18.58
N ARG A 50 -0.71 12.37 -19.85
CA ARG A 50 -1.96 12.72 -20.56
C ARG A 50 -3.18 12.19 -19.85
N LYS A 51 -3.20 10.90 -19.51
CA LYS A 51 -4.34 10.27 -18.83
C LYS A 51 -4.59 10.90 -17.47
N GLN A 52 -3.55 11.10 -16.67
CA GLN A 52 -3.67 11.74 -15.36
C GLN A 52 -4.18 13.18 -15.49
N THR A 53 -3.67 13.95 -16.45
CA THR A 53 -4.05 15.34 -16.71
C THR A 53 -5.51 15.45 -17.15
N GLN A 54 -5.97 14.54 -18.01
CA GLN A 54 -7.37 14.49 -18.44
C GLN A 54 -8.31 14.24 -17.26
N ALA A 55 -7.96 13.28 -16.37
CA ALA A 55 -8.74 13.01 -15.17
C ALA A 55 -8.78 14.21 -14.21
N LEU A 56 -7.64 14.88 -14.01
CA LEU A 56 -7.55 16.08 -13.19
C LEU A 56 -8.34 17.25 -13.79
N LYS A 57 -8.19 17.50 -15.10
CA LYS A 57 -8.92 18.55 -15.82
C LYS A 57 -10.43 18.32 -15.76
N LYS A 58 -10.88 17.07 -15.92
CA LYS A 58 -12.30 16.70 -15.75
C LYS A 58 -12.79 17.01 -14.34
N TYR A 59 -12.00 16.70 -13.31
CA TYR A 59 -12.33 17.03 -11.92
C TYR A 59 -12.40 18.55 -11.69
N LEU A 60 -11.42 19.32 -12.18
CA LEU A 60 -11.35 20.77 -11.99
C LEU A 60 -12.41 21.54 -12.77
N GLY A 61 -12.86 21.00 -13.91
CA GLY A 61 -13.79 21.69 -14.81
C GLY A 61 -13.12 22.90 -15.47
N SER A 62 -13.76 24.07 -15.40
CA SER A 62 -13.22 25.33 -15.90
C SER A 62 -12.23 26.02 -14.96
N SER A 63 -12.00 25.47 -13.77
CA SER A 63 -11.16 26.10 -12.75
C SER A 63 -9.67 26.12 -13.15
N LYS A 64 -9.05 27.30 -13.05
CA LYS A 64 -7.63 27.58 -13.37
C LYS A 64 -6.98 28.53 -12.34
N GLY A 65 -5.72 28.90 -12.53
CA GLY A 65 -5.00 29.85 -11.67
C GLY A 65 -4.36 29.19 -10.46
N TYR A 66 -3.92 27.94 -10.62
CA TYR A 66 -3.28 27.18 -9.57
C TYR A 66 -1.76 27.35 -9.57
N GLU A 67 -1.17 27.28 -8.39
CA GLU A 67 0.21 26.88 -8.17
C GLU A 67 0.23 25.36 -7.95
N TYR A 68 1.17 24.67 -8.59
CA TYR A 68 1.33 23.22 -8.53
C TYR A 68 2.58 22.90 -7.70
N SER A 69 2.40 22.32 -6.52
CA SER A 69 3.41 22.18 -5.48
C SER A 69 3.75 20.72 -5.23
N ARG A 70 5.05 20.39 -5.21
CA ARG A 70 5.57 19.07 -4.79
C ARG A 70 6.75 19.27 -3.83
N ASP A 71 7.84 19.81 -4.36
CA ASP A 71 9.09 20.05 -3.60
C ASP A 71 9.14 21.40 -2.91
N SER A 72 8.44 22.38 -3.45
CA SER A 72 8.38 23.75 -2.97
C SER A 72 6.94 24.25 -3.01
N GLY A 73 6.63 25.27 -2.22
CA GLY A 73 5.29 25.85 -2.12
C GLY A 73 4.49 25.31 -0.93
N ILE A 74 3.18 25.17 -1.11
CA ILE A 74 2.26 24.84 -0.01
C ILE A 74 2.35 23.39 0.48
N MET A 75 2.78 22.45 -0.37
CA MET A 75 2.85 21.03 0.02
C MET A 75 3.87 20.79 1.14
N PRO A 76 5.15 21.21 1.02
CA PRO A 76 6.10 21.12 2.14
C PRO A 76 5.63 21.83 3.41
N PHE A 77 4.94 22.97 3.26
CA PHE A 77 4.36 23.70 4.39
C PHE A 77 3.33 22.84 5.14
N LEU A 78 2.34 22.27 4.44
CA LEU A 78 1.31 21.41 5.04
C LEU A 78 1.91 20.16 5.70
N GLU A 79 2.89 19.54 5.05
CA GLU A 79 3.58 18.37 5.58
C GLU A 79 4.35 18.68 6.86
N ASN A 80 5.07 19.81 6.89
CA ASN A 80 5.78 20.25 8.08
C ASN A 80 4.80 20.56 9.22
N VAL A 81 3.69 21.24 8.91
CA VAL A 81 2.64 21.54 9.88
C VAL A 81 2.08 20.25 10.50
N ALA A 82 1.68 19.29 9.66
CA ALA A 82 1.11 18.04 10.14
C ALA A 82 2.10 17.24 10.99
N LYS A 83 3.38 17.23 10.60
CA LYS A 83 4.43 16.52 11.32
C LYS A 83 4.73 17.14 12.69
N VAL A 84 5.01 18.44 12.72
CA VAL A 84 5.49 19.13 13.93
C VAL A 84 4.35 19.34 14.93
N TYR A 85 3.20 19.79 14.45
CA TYR A 85 2.11 20.28 15.31
C TYR A 85 0.94 19.32 15.46
N CYS A 86 0.75 18.39 14.50
CA CYS A 86 -0.42 17.51 14.47
C CYS A 86 -0.08 16.02 14.73
N GLY A 87 1.16 15.72 15.12
CA GLY A 87 1.57 14.37 15.52
C GLY A 87 1.75 13.36 14.38
N VAL A 88 1.75 13.81 13.12
CA VAL A 88 1.93 12.93 11.97
C VAL A 88 3.39 12.46 11.88
N SER A 89 3.62 11.19 12.17
CA SER A 89 4.97 10.58 12.08
C SER A 89 5.34 10.16 10.65
N VAL A 90 4.36 9.75 9.85
CA VAL A 90 4.57 9.25 8.48
C VAL A 90 3.52 9.89 7.57
N LYS A 91 3.98 10.76 6.66
CA LYS A 91 3.15 11.49 5.68
C LYS A 91 2.13 10.57 4.97
N ASP A 92 2.58 9.49 4.35
CA ASP A 92 1.73 8.60 3.54
C ASP A 92 0.68 7.83 4.36
N ARG A 93 0.80 7.81 5.70
CA ARG A 93 -0.24 7.27 6.58
C ARG A 93 -1.34 8.30 6.83
N TRP A 94 -1.00 9.58 6.82
CA TRP A 94 -1.94 10.70 6.99
C TRP A 94 -2.61 11.07 5.66
N ASN A 95 -1.81 11.47 4.66
CA ASN A 95 -2.28 11.93 3.35
C ASN A 95 -1.29 11.51 2.23
N PRO A 96 -1.71 10.62 1.30
CA PRO A 96 -0.87 10.09 0.22
C PRO A 96 -0.79 11.03 -1.00
N MET A 97 -0.99 12.33 -0.82
CA MET A 97 -0.87 13.32 -1.89
C MET A 97 0.57 13.42 -2.40
N ASP A 98 0.74 13.34 -3.71
CA ASP A 98 2.03 13.46 -4.39
C ASP A 98 2.25 14.87 -4.94
N ILE A 99 1.16 15.63 -5.17
CA ILE A 99 1.16 17.02 -5.62
C ILE A 99 0.04 17.77 -4.90
N VAL A 100 0.23 19.03 -4.53
CA VAL A 100 -0.84 19.92 -4.07
C VAL A 100 -1.04 21.06 -5.06
N LEU A 101 -2.27 21.23 -5.53
CA LEU A 101 -2.68 22.44 -6.26
C LEU A 101 -3.25 23.43 -5.26
N VAL A 102 -2.90 24.71 -5.37
CA VAL A 102 -3.54 25.79 -4.60
C VAL A 102 -3.82 26.99 -5.48
N LYS A 103 -5.00 27.61 -5.35
CA LYS A 103 -5.28 28.89 -6.03
C LYS A 103 -4.24 29.93 -5.61
N LYS A 104 -3.50 30.50 -6.56
CA LYS A 104 -2.43 31.48 -6.29
C LYS A 104 -2.92 32.62 -5.40
N THR A 105 -4.13 33.11 -5.68
CA THR A 105 -4.77 34.22 -4.95
C THR A 105 -5.23 33.88 -3.54
N LYS A 106 -5.29 32.59 -3.16
CA LYS A 106 -5.76 32.14 -1.84
C LYS A 106 -4.65 31.54 -0.98
N ARG A 107 -3.46 31.34 -1.54
CA ARG A 107 -2.34 30.68 -0.85
C ARG A 107 -2.01 31.32 0.50
N GLN A 108 -1.81 32.64 0.53
CA GLN A 108 -1.45 33.35 1.78
C GLN A 108 -2.54 33.23 2.85
N VAL A 109 -3.81 33.36 2.45
CA VAL A 109 -4.95 33.21 3.35
C VAL A 109 -4.99 31.81 3.94
N ILE A 110 -4.80 30.78 3.10
CA ILE A 110 -4.79 29.38 3.55
C ILE A 110 -3.64 29.11 4.53
N GLU A 111 -2.42 29.56 4.21
CA GLU A 111 -1.28 29.41 5.12
C GLU A 111 -1.51 30.15 6.45
N GLY A 112 -2.19 31.30 6.43
CA GLY A 112 -2.61 32.05 7.62
C GLY A 112 -3.59 31.27 8.49
N THR A 113 -4.71 30.81 7.91
CA THR A 113 -5.71 29.99 8.62
C THR A 113 -5.10 28.70 9.16
N VAL A 114 -4.21 28.05 8.39
CA VAL A 114 -3.50 26.86 8.87
C VAL A 114 -2.67 27.20 10.10
N LYS A 115 -1.91 28.31 10.12
CA LYS A 115 -1.12 28.72 11.30
C LYS A 115 -2.00 29.01 12.51
N GLU A 116 -3.14 29.66 12.33
CA GLU A 116 -4.10 29.96 13.41
C GLU A 116 -4.61 28.68 14.09
N ILE A 117 -4.90 27.62 13.31
CA ILE A 117 -5.30 26.31 13.86
C ILE A 117 -4.21 25.75 14.80
N LEU A 118 -2.92 26.05 14.55
CA LEU A 118 -1.81 25.50 15.32
C LEU A 118 -1.58 26.24 16.64
N THR A 119 -1.94 27.52 16.68
CA THR A 119 -1.72 28.41 17.84
C THR A 119 -2.88 28.40 18.84
N ILE A 120 -3.87 27.51 18.66
CA ILE A 120 -4.94 27.36 19.65
C ILE A 120 -4.36 26.71 20.91
N ASP A 121 -4.37 27.48 22.01
CA ASP A 121 -3.87 27.06 23.31
C ASP A 121 -4.73 25.92 23.91
N GLY A 122 -4.06 25.00 24.60
CA GLY A 122 -4.71 23.85 25.24
C GLY A 122 -5.15 22.72 24.29
N MET A 123 -4.98 22.88 22.97
CA MET A 123 -5.40 21.87 22.00
C MET A 123 -4.38 20.72 21.85
N SER A 124 -4.87 19.47 21.85
CA SER A 124 -4.05 18.29 21.55
C SER A 124 -3.61 18.23 20.09
N LYS A 125 -2.58 17.42 19.80
CA LYS A 125 -2.09 17.23 18.42
C LYS A 125 -3.16 16.58 17.53
N GLU A 126 -3.94 15.66 18.08
CA GLU A 126 -5.02 14.96 17.41
C GLU A 126 -6.16 15.92 17.03
N SER A 127 -6.54 16.82 17.93
CA SER A 127 -7.57 17.83 17.67
C SER A 127 -7.12 18.83 16.59
N ARG A 128 -5.85 19.26 16.60
CA ARG A 128 -5.28 20.10 15.54
C ARG A 128 -5.31 19.39 14.18
N LEU A 129 -5.00 18.09 14.16
CA LEU A 129 -5.08 17.28 12.93
C LEU A 129 -6.51 17.23 12.38
N SER A 130 -7.49 17.04 13.25
CA SER A 130 -8.91 17.00 12.87
C SER A 130 -9.39 18.32 12.26
N LEU A 131 -9.01 19.46 12.86
CA LEU A 131 -9.30 20.79 12.31
C LEU A 131 -8.61 21.03 10.97
N LEU A 132 -7.32 20.70 10.88
CA LEU A 132 -6.57 20.80 9.63
C LEU A 132 -7.24 19.98 8.51
N ASN A 133 -7.60 18.73 8.79
CA ASN A 133 -8.29 17.87 7.83
C ASN A 133 -9.65 18.46 7.45
N SER A 134 -10.42 18.97 8.41
CA SER A 134 -11.72 19.58 8.16
C SER A 134 -11.62 20.79 7.25
N TYR A 135 -10.67 21.70 7.51
CA TYR A 135 -10.42 22.83 6.64
C TYR A 135 -9.96 22.41 5.24
N MET A 136 -9.04 21.44 5.15
CA MET A 136 -8.61 20.89 3.85
C MET A 136 -9.76 20.24 3.07
N ARG A 137 -10.81 19.71 3.73
CA ARG A 137 -11.97 19.10 3.07
C ARG A 137 -12.81 20.16 2.37
N GLU A 138 -13.02 21.29 3.05
CA GLU A 138 -13.72 22.45 2.49
C GLU A 138 -12.97 22.99 1.27
N LEU A 139 -11.65 23.21 1.41
CA LEU A 139 -10.82 23.69 0.31
C LEU A 139 -10.80 22.71 -0.88
N LEU A 140 -10.85 21.39 -0.64
CA LEU A 140 -10.93 20.39 -1.70
C LEU A 140 -12.28 20.44 -2.42
N ARG A 141 -13.38 20.60 -1.68
CA ARG A 141 -14.75 20.70 -2.22
C ARG A 141 -14.90 21.94 -3.11
N GLU A 142 -14.34 23.06 -2.67
CA GLU A 142 -14.31 24.31 -3.45
C GLU A 142 -13.24 24.30 -4.55
N LYS A 143 -12.42 23.24 -4.61
CA LYS A 143 -11.28 23.10 -5.52
C LYS A 143 -10.31 24.27 -5.38
N VAL A 144 -10.17 24.84 -4.18
CA VAL A 144 -9.20 25.90 -3.88
C VAL A 144 -7.84 25.30 -3.55
N LEU A 145 -7.83 24.20 -2.78
CA LEU A 145 -6.65 23.40 -2.48
C LEU A 145 -6.94 21.92 -2.77
N VAL A 146 -6.18 21.31 -3.66
CA VAL A 146 -6.39 19.93 -4.10
C VAL A 146 -5.10 19.15 -3.92
N GLY A 147 -5.02 18.34 -2.86
CA GLY A 147 -4.01 17.29 -2.76
C GLY A 147 -4.34 16.18 -3.75
N VAL A 148 -3.41 15.82 -4.63
CA VAL A 148 -3.57 14.81 -5.68
C VAL A 148 -2.68 13.62 -5.36
N SER A 149 -3.26 12.44 -5.16
CA SER A 149 -2.53 11.17 -5.08
C SER A 149 -2.53 10.50 -6.45
N LEU A 150 -1.35 10.24 -6.98
CA LEU A 150 -1.10 9.64 -8.26
C LEU A 150 -0.87 8.14 -8.14
N LYS A 151 -1.30 7.41 -9.17
CA LYS A 151 -0.92 6.02 -9.38
C LYS A 151 -0.38 5.89 -10.80
N ALA A 152 0.57 4.97 -10.96
CA ALA A 152 0.98 4.53 -12.27
C ALA A 152 -0.24 3.94 -12.99
N ILE A 153 -0.50 4.41 -14.21
CA ILE A 153 -1.62 3.94 -15.01
C ILE A 153 -1.14 2.80 -15.88
N ALA A 154 -1.74 1.62 -15.75
CA ALA A 154 -1.36 0.48 -16.59
C ALA A 154 -1.51 0.79 -18.09
N LYS A 155 -0.59 0.29 -18.92
CA LYS A 155 -0.60 0.51 -20.38
C LYS A 155 -1.94 0.14 -21.02
N THR A 156 -2.58 -0.91 -20.52
CA THR A 156 -3.86 -1.42 -21.00
C THR A 156 -5.07 -0.57 -20.61
N LYS A 157 -4.92 0.35 -19.64
CA LYS A 157 -6.02 1.22 -19.19
C LYS A 157 -6.14 2.42 -20.14
N LYS A 158 -7.27 2.55 -20.83
CA LYS A 158 -7.51 3.62 -21.83
C LYS A 158 -7.63 5.00 -21.19
N THR A 159 -8.29 5.10 -20.05
CA THR A 159 -8.57 6.38 -19.37
C THR A 159 -8.27 6.26 -17.88
N ALA A 160 -7.61 7.27 -17.30
CA ALA A 160 -7.52 7.36 -15.85
C ALA A 160 -8.88 7.79 -15.26
N THR A 161 -9.17 7.32 -14.05
CA THR A 161 -10.33 7.69 -13.25
C THR A 161 -9.88 8.55 -12.08
N SER A 162 -10.76 9.43 -11.60
CA SER A 162 -10.53 10.19 -10.38
C SER A 162 -11.64 9.98 -9.36
N GLU A 163 -11.26 9.91 -8.09
CA GLU A 163 -12.15 9.72 -6.95
C GLU A 163 -11.69 10.64 -5.81
N VAL A 164 -12.63 11.32 -5.17
CA VAL A 164 -12.35 12.13 -3.99
C VAL A 164 -12.36 11.23 -2.76
N ALA A 165 -11.26 11.22 -2.00
CA ALA A 165 -11.11 10.48 -0.76
C ALA A 165 -11.13 11.42 0.46
N ASN A 166 -11.71 10.95 1.57
CA ASN A 166 -11.78 11.65 2.86
C ASN A 166 -12.40 13.07 2.84
N ALA A 167 -13.22 13.44 1.86
CA ALA A 167 -13.79 14.79 1.73
C ALA A 167 -14.99 15.14 2.65
N GLY A 168 -15.30 14.25 3.60
CA GLY A 168 -16.46 14.40 4.47
C GLY A 168 -17.76 14.11 3.72
N GLY A 169 -18.44 13.05 4.14
CA GLY A 169 -19.73 12.63 3.60
C GLY A 169 -20.11 11.27 4.21
N LYS A 170 -21.41 11.08 4.49
CA LYS A 170 -21.95 9.76 4.87
C LYS A 170 -21.95 8.86 3.64
N SER A 171 -20.78 8.40 3.18
CA SER A 171 -20.77 7.21 2.33
C SER A 171 -21.07 6.02 3.24
N VAL A 172 -22.11 5.25 2.91
CA VAL A 172 -22.32 3.95 3.54
C VAL A 172 -21.02 3.16 3.30
N PRO A 173 -20.35 2.67 4.36
CA PRO A 173 -19.13 1.90 4.19
C PRO A 173 -19.38 0.77 3.20
N THR A 174 -18.51 0.65 2.20
CA THR A 174 -18.48 -0.47 1.30
C THR A 174 -18.09 -1.67 2.12
N GLU A 175 -19.07 -2.52 2.38
CA GLU A 175 -18.81 -3.81 2.98
C GLU A 175 -17.98 -4.65 2.03
N VAL A 176 -16.93 -5.26 2.58
CA VAL A 176 -16.01 -6.11 1.85
C VAL A 176 -15.94 -7.43 2.59
N ASP A 177 -16.05 -8.54 1.85
CA ASP A 177 -15.95 -9.88 2.40
C ASP A 177 -14.80 -10.65 1.74
N VAL A 178 -14.31 -11.67 2.43
CA VAL A 178 -13.31 -12.59 1.89
C VAL A 178 -13.99 -13.56 0.93
N VAL A 179 -13.36 -13.82 -0.22
CA VAL A 179 -13.81 -14.87 -1.11
C VAL A 179 -13.49 -16.22 -0.46
N LYS A 180 -14.51 -17.05 -0.23
CA LYS A 180 -14.36 -18.36 0.40
C LYS A 180 -13.31 -19.21 -0.32
N GLY A 181 -12.40 -19.81 0.44
CA GLY A 181 -11.33 -20.67 -0.09
C GLY A 181 -10.22 -19.92 -0.86
N SER A 182 -10.17 -18.59 -0.79
CA SER A 182 -9.16 -17.81 -1.52
C SER A 182 -7.84 -17.60 -0.78
N ILE A 183 -7.78 -17.93 0.52
CA ILE A 183 -6.59 -17.71 1.34
C ILE A 183 -5.55 -18.79 1.02
N LYS A 184 -4.44 -18.38 0.41
CA LYS A 184 -3.40 -19.25 -0.15
C LYS A 184 -2.04 -18.93 0.42
N CYS A 185 -1.40 -19.92 1.03
CA CYS A 185 -0.04 -19.83 1.52
C CYS A 185 0.79 -20.98 0.93
N THR A 186 0.93 -21.06 -0.40
CA THR A 186 1.59 -22.20 -1.07
C THR A 186 2.99 -22.50 -0.50
N LEU A 187 3.25 -23.73 -0.08
CA LEU A 187 4.52 -24.18 0.50
C LEU A 187 5.35 -25.08 -0.43
N THR A 188 4.92 -25.25 -1.69
CA THR A 188 5.72 -25.92 -2.70
C THR A 188 7.05 -25.19 -2.92
N LEU A 189 8.15 -25.93 -2.76
CA LEU A 189 9.51 -25.43 -2.86
C LEU A 189 10.20 -26.02 -4.09
N GLY A 190 10.80 -25.19 -4.94
CA GLY A 190 11.68 -25.62 -6.02
C GLY A 190 11.01 -26.04 -7.34
N ARG A 191 9.66 -26.12 -7.39
CA ARG A 191 8.93 -26.61 -8.57
C ARG A 191 8.97 -25.63 -9.74
N LYS A 192 8.58 -24.36 -9.52
CA LYS A 192 8.59 -23.34 -10.59
C LYS A 192 9.97 -22.79 -10.86
N LYS A 193 10.79 -22.70 -9.81
CA LYS A 193 12.18 -22.23 -9.91
C LYS A 193 13.01 -22.93 -8.84
N PRO A 194 14.19 -23.49 -9.19
CA PRO A 194 15.06 -24.15 -8.23
C PRO A 194 15.30 -23.29 -6.99
N PHE A 195 15.31 -23.94 -5.82
CA PHE A 195 15.64 -23.35 -4.52
C PHE A 195 14.67 -22.28 -3.99
N LEU A 196 13.59 -21.97 -4.72
CA LEU A 196 12.63 -20.94 -4.34
C LEU A 196 11.24 -21.51 -4.13
N PHE A 197 10.52 -21.00 -3.13
CA PHE A 197 9.08 -21.22 -3.02
C PHE A 197 8.35 -20.71 -4.28
N ASP A 198 7.35 -21.46 -4.73
CA ASP A 198 6.58 -21.18 -5.95
C ASP A 198 5.89 -19.80 -5.91
N THR A 199 5.49 -19.39 -4.72
CA THR A 199 5.02 -18.04 -4.39
C THR A 199 5.79 -17.54 -3.17
N GLY A 200 5.80 -16.24 -2.91
CA GLY A 200 6.48 -15.67 -1.73
C GLY A 200 5.53 -14.95 -0.77
N GLU A 201 4.22 -15.12 -0.98
CA GLU A 201 3.15 -14.38 -0.32
C GLU A 201 2.15 -15.30 0.39
N LEU A 202 1.39 -14.71 1.32
CA LEU A 202 0.00 -15.10 1.59
C LEU A 202 -0.88 -14.36 0.59
N GLY A 203 -1.54 -15.06 -0.32
CA GLY A 203 -2.54 -14.50 -1.23
C GLY A 203 -3.95 -14.66 -0.68
N PHE A 204 -4.84 -13.72 -0.98
CA PHE A 204 -6.26 -13.82 -0.67
C PHE A 204 -7.07 -12.96 -1.64
N ASP A 205 -8.36 -13.28 -1.80
CA ASP A 205 -9.27 -12.46 -2.59
C ASP A 205 -10.40 -11.95 -1.71
N MET A 206 -10.88 -10.75 -2.03
CA MET A 206 -11.99 -10.10 -1.39
C MET A 206 -12.97 -9.57 -2.44
N GLU A 207 -14.23 -9.42 -2.05
CA GLU A 207 -15.27 -8.89 -2.90
C GLU A 207 -16.08 -7.84 -2.14
N THR A 208 -16.32 -6.70 -2.79
CA THR A 208 -17.23 -5.68 -2.26
C THR A 208 -18.67 -6.13 -2.44
N ALA A 209 -19.59 -5.65 -1.61
CA ALA A 209 -21.02 -5.92 -1.76
C ALA A 209 -21.60 -5.54 -3.15
N LYS A 210 -20.89 -4.71 -3.92
CA LYS A 210 -21.24 -4.32 -5.30
C LYS A 210 -20.59 -5.18 -6.39
N GLY A 211 -19.96 -6.31 -6.02
CA GLY A 211 -19.29 -7.23 -6.94
C GLY A 211 -17.89 -6.79 -7.38
N GLY A 212 -17.29 -5.82 -6.67
CA GLY A 212 -15.93 -5.36 -6.95
C GLY A 212 -14.91 -6.35 -6.40
N LYS A 213 -14.11 -6.98 -7.28
CA LYS A 213 -13.13 -7.99 -6.89
C LYS A 213 -11.77 -7.37 -6.57
N ILE A 214 -11.14 -7.79 -5.48
CA ILE A 214 -9.86 -7.27 -4.98
C ILE A 214 -8.95 -8.44 -4.65
N HIS A 215 -7.72 -8.41 -5.15
CA HIS A 215 -6.64 -9.29 -4.72
C HIS A 215 -5.84 -8.65 -3.60
N GLY A 216 -5.59 -9.39 -2.53
CA GLY A 216 -4.65 -9.03 -1.49
C GLY A 216 -3.48 -10.00 -1.42
N GLN A 217 -2.31 -9.46 -1.07
CA GLN A 217 -1.13 -10.27 -0.80
C GLN A 217 -0.33 -9.68 0.37
N SER A 218 0.11 -10.55 1.27
CA SER A 218 1.06 -10.20 2.34
C SER A 218 2.41 -10.81 2.02
N ARG A 219 3.42 -9.97 1.73
CA ARG A 219 4.77 -10.44 1.39
C ARG A 219 5.90 -9.46 1.68
N ASN A 220 7.13 -9.97 1.66
CA ASN A 220 8.34 -9.18 1.46
C ASN A 220 8.44 -8.71 -0.01
N PHE A 221 8.43 -7.40 -0.26
CA PHE A 221 8.54 -6.84 -1.62
C PHE A 221 9.97 -6.78 -2.15
N GLN A 222 10.97 -7.12 -1.34
CA GLN A 222 12.39 -7.19 -1.71
C GLN A 222 12.96 -8.54 -1.27
N TYR A 223 12.60 -9.63 -1.96
CA TYR A 223 13.04 -10.99 -1.60
C TYR A 223 14.56 -11.19 -1.59
N SER A 224 15.33 -10.32 -2.26
CA SER A 224 16.80 -10.34 -2.18
C SER A 224 17.34 -9.85 -0.83
N LYS A 225 16.48 -9.28 0.02
CA LYS A 225 16.80 -8.93 1.41
C LYS A 225 16.15 -9.95 2.32
N GLU A 226 16.99 -10.73 2.98
CA GLU A 226 16.57 -11.64 4.04
C GLU A 226 15.92 -10.87 5.21
N ARG A 227 14.98 -11.53 5.90
CA ARG A 227 14.36 -11.04 7.13
C ARG A 227 13.68 -9.66 7.04
N ASN A 228 13.38 -9.19 5.83
CA ASN A 228 12.76 -7.90 5.59
C ASN A 228 11.27 -7.87 5.97
N LEU A 229 10.70 -6.66 6.05
CA LEU A 229 9.32 -6.43 6.44
C LEU A 229 8.32 -7.03 5.44
N VAL A 230 7.36 -7.80 5.96
CA VAL A 230 6.16 -8.22 5.23
C VAL A 230 5.11 -7.12 5.31
N GLN A 231 4.55 -6.74 4.16
CA GLN A 231 3.47 -5.75 4.07
C GLN A 231 2.31 -6.33 3.28
N THR A 232 1.10 -5.89 3.59
CA THR A 232 -0.12 -6.25 2.85
C THR A 232 -0.42 -5.18 1.82
N ASP A 233 -0.52 -5.53 0.53
CA ASP A 233 -1.04 -4.63 -0.51
C ASP A 233 -2.30 -5.19 -1.15
N LEU A 234 -3.19 -4.28 -1.55
CA LEU A 234 -4.44 -4.61 -2.23
C LEU A 234 -4.45 -4.06 -3.64
N THR A 235 -4.96 -4.85 -4.58
CA THR A 235 -5.07 -4.52 -6.01
C THR A 235 -6.47 -4.90 -6.51
N PRO A 236 -7.25 -4.00 -7.12
CA PRO A 236 -8.52 -4.35 -7.76
C PRO A 236 -8.30 -5.35 -8.90
N LYS A 237 -9.33 -6.12 -9.24
CA LYS A 237 -9.39 -6.99 -10.42
C LYS A 237 -10.41 -6.44 -11.44
N GLY A 238 -10.40 -6.96 -12.66
CA GLY A 238 -11.33 -6.57 -13.71
C GLY A 238 -11.02 -5.21 -14.34
N LYS A 239 -12.04 -4.36 -14.51
CA LYS A 239 -11.96 -3.07 -15.23
C LYS A 239 -10.92 -2.12 -14.61
N ASP A 240 -10.68 -2.26 -13.31
CA ASP A 240 -9.71 -1.47 -12.53
C ASP A 240 -8.41 -2.23 -12.23
N ALA A 241 -8.14 -3.37 -12.89
CA ALA A 241 -6.98 -4.24 -12.66
C ALA A 241 -5.59 -3.61 -12.93
N GLY A 242 -5.54 -2.32 -13.27
CA GLY A 242 -4.32 -1.59 -13.57
C GLY A 242 -3.80 -0.69 -12.44
N ALA A 243 -4.56 -0.49 -11.36
CA ALA A 243 -4.20 0.46 -10.32
C ALA A 243 -4.24 -0.16 -8.92
N LYS A 244 -3.07 -0.28 -8.27
CA LYS A 244 -3.01 -0.74 -6.88
C LYS A 244 -3.82 0.19 -5.97
N LEU A 245 -4.63 -0.36 -5.06
CA LEU A 245 -5.29 0.43 -4.02
C LEU A 245 -4.24 1.06 -3.12
N GLY A 246 -3.27 0.26 -2.69
CA GLY A 246 -2.14 0.68 -1.86
C GLY A 246 -1.71 -0.40 -0.86
N LYS A 247 -0.68 -0.09 -0.08
CA LYS A 247 -0.30 -0.88 1.09
C LYS A 247 -1.25 -0.53 2.24
N VAL A 248 -1.73 -1.53 2.96
CA VAL A 248 -2.63 -1.35 4.11
C VAL A 248 -1.89 -0.60 5.22
N SER A 249 -2.56 0.36 5.87
CA SER A 249 -1.99 1.13 6.97
C SER A 249 -1.74 0.24 8.18
N SER A 250 -0.54 0.31 8.78
CA SER A 250 -0.28 -0.37 10.05
C SER A 250 -1.19 0.13 11.16
N VAL A 251 -1.54 1.43 11.17
CA VAL A 251 -2.44 2.01 12.17
C VAL A 251 -3.84 1.38 12.08
N ALA A 252 -4.35 1.16 10.85
CA ALA A 252 -5.64 0.50 10.64
C ALA A 252 -5.60 -0.96 11.10
N LEU A 253 -4.53 -1.68 10.76
CA LEU A 253 -4.32 -3.07 11.17
C LEU A 253 -4.24 -3.18 12.70
N ASP A 254 -3.37 -2.38 13.33
CA ASP A 254 -3.10 -2.42 14.76
C ASP A 254 -4.35 -2.00 15.55
N SER A 255 -5.10 -0.98 15.10
CA SER A 255 -6.37 -0.58 15.72
C SER A 255 -7.42 -1.72 15.71
N PHE A 256 -7.60 -2.39 14.58
CA PHE A 256 -8.55 -3.50 14.47
C PHE A 256 -8.12 -4.72 15.30
N LEU A 257 -6.85 -5.12 15.19
CA LEU A 257 -6.32 -6.31 15.86
C LEU A 257 -6.32 -6.13 17.38
N ASN A 258 -5.86 -4.99 17.88
CA ASN A 258 -5.83 -4.69 19.32
C ASN A 258 -7.24 -4.73 19.93
N GLY A 259 -8.25 -4.21 19.21
CA GLY A 259 -9.66 -4.27 19.61
C GLY A 259 -10.20 -5.70 19.78
N MET A 260 -9.50 -6.71 19.28
CA MET A 260 -9.83 -8.13 19.44
C MET A 260 -8.79 -8.89 20.28
N GLY A 261 -7.84 -8.20 20.93
CA GLY A 261 -6.74 -8.83 21.67
C GLY A 261 -5.81 -9.65 20.78
N LEU A 262 -5.64 -9.26 19.52
CA LEU A 262 -4.67 -9.84 18.60
C LEU A 262 -3.56 -8.82 18.32
N GLU A 263 -2.37 -9.31 18.00
CA GLU A 263 -1.26 -8.48 17.57
C GLU A 263 -0.87 -8.83 16.14
N ARG A 264 -0.36 -7.83 15.42
CA ARG A 264 0.19 -8.03 14.08
C ARG A 264 1.48 -8.85 14.17
N PRO A 265 1.81 -9.71 13.19
CA PRO A 265 3.06 -10.46 13.22
C PRO A 265 4.24 -9.49 13.22
N THR A 266 5.25 -9.81 14.02
CA THR A 266 6.51 -9.06 14.02
C THR A 266 7.22 -9.20 12.68
N SER A 267 8.16 -8.30 12.38
CA SER A 267 9.04 -8.47 11.23
C SER A 267 9.88 -9.73 11.39
N ALA A 268 10.24 -10.40 10.29
CA ALA A 268 11.07 -11.60 10.35
C ALA A 268 12.40 -11.38 11.11
N ALA A 269 13.00 -10.18 11.04
CA ALA A 269 14.19 -9.84 11.81
C ALA A 269 14.00 -9.76 13.34
N LYS A 270 12.76 -9.69 13.83
CA LYS A 270 12.41 -9.57 15.26
C LYS A 270 11.63 -10.78 15.78
N HIS A 271 11.34 -11.75 14.92
CA HIS A 271 10.51 -12.88 15.30
C HIS A 271 11.35 -13.87 16.11
N LYS A 272 10.87 -14.24 17.31
CA LYS A 272 11.59 -15.12 18.24
C LYS A 272 12.02 -16.47 17.65
N HIS A 273 11.23 -16.99 16.71
CA HIS A 273 11.49 -18.28 16.03
C HIS A 273 12.01 -18.12 14.59
N ILE A 274 12.52 -16.94 14.23
CA ILE A 274 13.24 -16.75 12.96
C ILE A 274 14.65 -16.28 13.31
N PRO A 275 15.59 -17.20 13.55
CA PRO A 275 16.95 -16.83 13.90
C PRO A 275 17.71 -16.27 12.69
N PRO A 276 18.91 -15.69 12.93
CA PRO A 276 19.87 -15.41 11.87
C PRO A 276 20.15 -16.66 11.03
N VAL A 277 20.53 -16.45 9.75
CA VAL A 277 20.84 -17.56 8.84
C VAL A 277 21.91 -18.47 9.44
N GLY A 278 21.66 -19.78 9.39
CA GLY A 278 22.56 -20.80 9.95
C GLY A 278 22.50 -20.96 11.48
N LYS A 279 21.51 -20.34 12.16
CA LYS A 279 21.31 -20.44 13.62
C LYS A 279 19.98 -21.07 14.01
N TRP A 280 19.39 -21.89 13.13
CA TRP A 280 18.14 -22.60 13.39
C TRP A 280 18.29 -23.62 14.51
N SER A 281 17.40 -23.57 15.50
CA SER A 281 17.25 -24.60 16.52
C SER A 281 16.08 -25.53 16.21
N GLU A 282 16.06 -26.71 16.82
CA GLU A 282 14.92 -27.63 16.72
C GLU A 282 13.64 -27.04 17.30
N GLN A 283 13.74 -26.16 18.31
CA GLN A 283 12.60 -25.44 18.86
C GLN A 283 11.99 -24.47 17.84
N ASP A 284 12.82 -23.79 17.04
CA ASP A 284 12.35 -22.90 15.99
C ASP A 284 11.64 -23.67 14.88
N LYS A 285 12.23 -24.78 14.42
CA LYS A 285 11.60 -25.65 13.42
C LYS A 285 10.26 -26.18 13.92
N LYS A 286 10.23 -26.70 15.15
CA LYS A 286 9.02 -27.25 15.78
C LYS A 286 7.90 -26.22 15.83
N TYR A 287 8.20 -24.96 16.17
CA TYR A 287 7.21 -23.89 16.18
C TYR A 287 6.48 -23.76 14.83
N TRP A 288 7.23 -23.74 13.72
CA TRP A 288 6.66 -23.58 12.38
C TRP A 288 5.89 -24.81 11.90
N VAL A 289 6.39 -26.00 12.22
CA VAL A 289 5.69 -27.28 11.95
C VAL A 289 4.35 -27.32 12.71
N ASP A 290 4.34 -26.96 13.99
CA ASP A 290 3.14 -26.95 14.82
C ASP A 290 2.14 -25.89 14.32
N LEU A 291 2.63 -24.70 13.93
CA LEU A 291 1.79 -23.66 13.34
C LEU A 291 1.16 -24.12 12.02
N TYR A 292 1.92 -24.77 11.14
CA TYR A 292 1.39 -25.37 9.92
C TYR A 292 0.28 -26.38 10.23
N LYS A 293 0.53 -27.35 11.13
CA LYS A 293 -0.47 -28.38 11.50
C LYS A 293 -1.76 -27.76 12.05
N LYS A 294 -1.64 -26.71 12.87
CA LYS A 294 -2.78 -25.94 13.38
C LYS A 294 -3.57 -25.25 12.26
N LEU A 295 -2.89 -24.72 11.25
CA LEU A 295 -3.54 -24.02 10.14
C LEU A 295 -4.16 -24.99 9.14
N ASP A 296 -3.48 -26.08 8.83
CA ASP A 296 -3.94 -27.12 7.92
C ASP A 296 -5.24 -27.76 8.44
N SER A 297 -5.26 -28.13 9.72
CA SER A 297 -6.46 -28.62 10.41
C SER A 297 -7.63 -27.63 10.47
N SER A 298 -7.40 -26.33 10.22
CA SER A 298 -8.48 -25.34 10.15
C SER A 298 -9.30 -25.43 8.86
N GLY A 299 -8.74 -26.03 7.78
CA GLY A 299 -9.36 -26.11 6.46
C GLY A 299 -9.54 -24.76 5.74
N MET A 300 -9.05 -23.66 6.31
CA MET A 300 -9.26 -22.29 5.79
C MET A 300 -8.12 -21.82 4.88
N VAL A 301 -6.94 -22.43 4.98
CA VAL A 301 -5.72 -22.01 4.28
C VAL A 301 -5.33 -23.09 3.27
N ASP A 302 -5.21 -22.71 2.00
CA ASP A 302 -4.70 -23.56 0.93
C ASP A 302 -3.17 -23.45 0.88
N PHE A 303 -2.49 -24.50 1.34
CA PHE A 303 -1.03 -24.62 1.32
C PHE A 303 -0.48 -25.17 -0.02
N GLY A 304 -1.34 -25.48 -0.98
CA GLY A 304 -0.99 -26.24 -2.16
C GLY A 304 -0.36 -27.58 -1.81
N GLU A 305 0.51 -28.07 -2.69
CA GLU A 305 1.30 -29.26 -2.37
C GLU A 305 2.49 -28.89 -1.49
N VAL A 306 2.56 -29.47 -0.30
CA VAL A 306 3.64 -29.25 0.65
C VAL A 306 4.75 -30.24 0.37
N ALA A 307 5.65 -29.87 -0.54
CA ALA A 307 6.71 -30.73 -1.05
C ALA A 307 7.88 -29.93 -1.61
N VAL A 308 9.02 -30.61 -1.75
CA VAL A 308 10.27 -30.07 -2.30
C VAL A 308 10.57 -30.71 -3.64
N TYR A 309 10.97 -29.90 -4.61
CA TYR A 309 11.32 -30.29 -5.96
C TYR A 309 12.74 -29.86 -6.31
N GLU A 310 13.49 -30.79 -6.89
CA GLU A 310 14.78 -30.52 -7.55
C GLU A 310 14.76 -31.16 -8.94
N ASN A 311 15.14 -30.40 -9.97
CA ASN A 311 15.14 -30.87 -11.36
C ASN A 311 13.82 -31.54 -11.79
N ASN A 312 12.69 -30.93 -11.40
CA ASN A 312 11.32 -31.41 -11.62
C ASN A 312 10.99 -32.77 -10.99
N LYS A 313 11.82 -33.27 -10.07
CA LYS A 313 11.53 -34.48 -9.28
C LYS A 313 11.22 -34.10 -7.84
N LYS A 314 10.21 -34.75 -7.25
CA LYS A 314 9.90 -34.61 -5.82
C LYS A 314 11.03 -35.26 -5.02
N VAL A 315 11.68 -34.48 -4.17
CA VAL A 315 12.81 -34.91 -3.33
C VAL A 315 12.54 -34.80 -1.83
N GLY A 316 11.44 -34.16 -1.45
CA GLY A 316 10.95 -34.08 -0.07
C GLY A 316 9.44 -33.91 -0.05
N ASP A 317 8.81 -34.38 1.03
CA ASP A 317 7.36 -34.43 1.21
C ASP A 317 6.99 -34.02 2.63
N GLY A 318 6.00 -33.14 2.77
CA GLY A 318 5.56 -32.64 4.08
C GLY A 318 6.31 -31.39 4.54
N ILE A 319 5.82 -30.82 5.64
CA ILE A 319 6.26 -29.51 6.13
C ILE A 319 7.68 -29.55 6.71
N GLU A 320 8.03 -30.66 7.36
CA GLU A 320 9.35 -30.89 7.94
C GLU A 320 10.43 -30.81 6.86
N ASP A 321 10.27 -31.56 5.76
CA ASP A 321 11.19 -31.53 4.61
C ASP A 321 11.25 -30.13 3.98
N VAL A 322 10.09 -29.48 3.78
CA VAL A 322 10.05 -28.12 3.21
C VAL A 322 10.86 -27.13 4.06
N ILE A 323 10.76 -27.20 5.40
CA ILE A 323 11.51 -26.34 6.32
C ILE A 323 13.01 -26.67 6.25
N ASP A 324 13.40 -27.94 6.35
CA ASP A 324 14.80 -28.33 6.35
C ASP A 324 15.52 -27.99 5.03
N TYR A 325 14.87 -28.23 3.89
CA TYR A 325 15.40 -27.81 2.59
C TYR A 325 15.49 -26.30 2.45
N ALA A 326 14.49 -25.55 2.91
CA ALA A 326 14.54 -24.08 2.88
C ALA A 326 15.68 -23.52 3.74
N ILE A 327 15.91 -24.10 4.93
CA ILE A 327 17.06 -23.79 5.79
C ILE A 327 18.37 -24.08 5.07
N MET A 328 18.50 -25.26 4.46
CA MET A 328 19.69 -25.64 3.70
C MET A 328 19.95 -24.65 2.53
N TYR A 329 18.91 -24.27 1.79
CA TYR A 329 19.04 -23.36 0.65
C TYR A 329 19.38 -21.92 1.05
N GLU A 330 18.92 -21.43 2.19
CA GLU A 330 19.38 -20.12 2.70
C GLU A 330 20.83 -20.18 3.19
N MET A 331 21.23 -21.25 3.89
CA MET A 331 22.60 -21.42 4.38
C MET A 331 23.61 -21.50 3.24
N LYS A 332 23.27 -22.22 2.16
CA LYS A 332 24.10 -22.34 0.96
C LYS A 332 24.03 -21.10 0.06
N LYS A 333 23.19 -20.11 0.37
CA LYS A 333 22.90 -18.96 -0.51
C LYS A 333 22.54 -19.40 -1.94
N ALA A 334 21.75 -20.46 -2.06
CA ALA A 334 21.49 -21.15 -3.33
C ALA A 334 20.82 -20.25 -4.39
N ASP A 335 20.06 -19.25 -3.99
CA ASP A 335 19.61 -18.12 -4.82
C ASP A 335 19.63 -16.87 -3.95
N ARG A 336 19.89 -15.70 -4.54
CA ARG A 336 19.86 -14.40 -3.84
C ARG A 336 18.55 -14.14 -3.08
N SER A 337 17.47 -14.84 -3.43
CA SER A 337 16.12 -14.67 -2.90
C SER A 337 15.65 -15.80 -1.98
N SER A 338 16.45 -16.85 -1.77
CA SER A 338 16.01 -18.04 -1.00
C SER A 338 15.66 -17.66 0.45
N ALA A 339 16.60 -17.01 1.15
CA ALA A 339 16.43 -16.56 2.54
C ALA A 339 15.28 -15.56 2.72
N GLY A 340 15.12 -14.62 1.78
CA GLY A 340 14.06 -13.62 1.83
C GLY A 340 12.67 -14.17 1.51
N ARG A 341 12.56 -15.18 0.61
CA ARG A 341 11.29 -15.89 0.38
C ARG A 341 10.93 -16.80 1.54
N PHE A 342 11.89 -17.52 2.10
CA PHE A 342 11.65 -18.42 3.22
C PHE A 342 11.12 -17.64 4.43
N SER A 343 11.83 -16.60 4.88
CA SER A 343 11.34 -15.76 5.97
C SER A 343 10.00 -15.07 5.68
N SER A 344 9.73 -14.70 4.41
CA SER A 344 8.42 -14.17 4.01
C SER A 344 7.31 -15.21 4.16
N LYS A 345 7.58 -16.50 3.89
CA LYS A 345 6.60 -17.59 4.04
C LYS A 345 6.29 -17.92 5.49
N LEU A 346 7.28 -17.87 6.37
CA LEU A 346 7.06 -18.06 7.80
C LEU A 346 6.13 -16.97 8.36
N ILE A 347 6.40 -15.70 8.04
CA ILE A 347 5.51 -14.60 8.42
C ILE A 347 4.15 -14.67 7.70
N ALA A 348 4.07 -15.22 6.48
CA ALA A 348 2.81 -15.48 5.80
C ALA A 348 1.93 -16.48 6.58
N MET A 349 2.51 -17.50 7.22
CA MET A 349 1.78 -18.41 8.10
C MET A 349 1.27 -17.72 9.37
N GLU A 350 2.04 -16.81 9.97
CA GLU A 350 1.54 -15.97 11.08
C GLU A 350 0.34 -15.12 10.67
N TRP A 351 0.42 -14.50 9.48
CA TRP A 351 -0.72 -13.78 8.92
C TRP A 351 -1.91 -14.70 8.69
N ALA A 352 -1.70 -15.91 8.18
CA ALA A 352 -2.76 -16.91 8.00
C ALA A 352 -3.40 -17.29 9.34
N ASN A 353 -2.62 -17.41 10.41
CA ASN A 353 -3.12 -17.65 11.77
C ASN A 353 -3.98 -16.50 12.30
N ILE A 354 -3.65 -15.24 11.96
CA ILE A 354 -4.52 -14.09 12.24
C ILE A 354 -5.83 -14.22 11.48
N TRP A 355 -5.80 -14.53 10.18
CA TRP A 355 -7.01 -14.74 9.38
C TRP A 355 -7.92 -15.84 9.96
N VAL A 356 -7.35 -16.98 10.34
CA VAL A 356 -8.08 -18.08 11.00
C VAL A 356 -8.67 -17.62 12.33
N SER A 357 -7.90 -16.89 13.14
CA SER A 357 -8.35 -16.41 14.46
C SER A 357 -9.50 -15.40 14.35
N ILE A 358 -9.44 -14.50 13.35
CA ILE A 358 -10.49 -13.53 13.04
C ILE A 358 -11.76 -14.23 12.55
N SER A 359 -11.61 -15.21 11.66
CA SER A 359 -12.73 -15.99 11.13
C SER A 359 -13.46 -16.77 12.22
N LYS A 360 -12.71 -17.40 13.14
CA LYS A 360 -13.29 -18.07 14.32
C LYS A 360 -14.09 -17.13 15.23
N LYS A 361 -13.79 -15.83 15.22
CA LYS A 361 -14.54 -14.79 15.95
C LYS A 361 -15.73 -14.22 15.15
N GLY A 362 -15.96 -14.70 13.93
CA GLY A 362 -17.02 -14.19 13.04
C GLY A 362 -16.76 -12.76 12.53
N LYS A 363 -15.49 -12.32 12.48
CA LYS A 363 -15.09 -10.93 12.18
C LYS A 363 -14.41 -10.75 10.82
N SER A 364 -14.55 -11.72 9.92
CA SER A 364 -13.90 -11.71 8.59
C SER A 364 -14.31 -10.51 7.74
N LYS A 365 -15.59 -10.14 7.77
CA LYS A 365 -16.14 -9.01 7.01
C LYS A 365 -15.58 -7.67 7.50
N GLU A 366 -15.56 -7.46 8.82
CA GLU A 366 -14.99 -6.25 9.41
C GLU A 366 -13.49 -6.16 9.17
N TRP A 367 -12.79 -7.31 9.19
CA TRP A 367 -11.38 -7.37 8.85
C TRP A 367 -11.10 -6.99 7.39
N CYS A 368 -11.81 -7.59 6.43
CA CYS A 368 -11.70 -7.25 5.01
C CYS A 368 -12.03 -5.77 4.76
N THR A 369 -13.02 -5.24 5.46
CA THR A 369 -13.38 -3.82 5.42
C THR A 369 -12.23 -2.94 5.96
N ALA A 370 -11.63 -3.31 7.10
CA ALA A 370 -10.47 -2.62 7.65
C ALA A 370 -9.24 -2.66 6.71
N LEU A 371 -8.99 -3.80 6.05
CA LEU A 371 -7.94 -3.92 5.04
C LEU A 371 -8.19 -3.00 3.84
N TYR A 372 -9.42 -3.01 3.32
CA TYR A 372 -9.83 -2.20 2.17
C TYR A 372 -9.65 -0.70 2.45
N TYR A 373 -10.26 -0.21 3.51
CA TYR A 373 -10.17 1.20 3.91
C TYR A 373 -8.76 1.58 4.37
N GLY A 374 -8.05 0.67 5.03
CA GLY A 374 -6.64 0.81 5.39
C GLY A 374 -5.71 0.96 4.18
N ALA A 375 -6.01 0.30 3.07
CA ALA A 375 -5.28 0.47 1.80
C ALA A 375 -5.64 1.78 1.10
N LYS A 376 -6.92 2.18 1.13
CA LYS A 376 -7.39 3.47 0.56
C LYS A 376 -6.97 4.69 1.37
N LYS A 377 -6.58 4.53 2.64
CA LYS A 377 -6.35 5.60 3.62
C LYS A 377 -7.63 6.34 3.99
N GLU A 378 -8.72 5.59 4.10
CA GLU A 378 -10.08 6.08 4.33
C GLU A 378 -10.70 5.44 5.60
N PHE A 379 -9.96 5.40 6.71
CA PHE A 379 -10.34 4.64 7.91
C PHE A 379 -10.44 5.50 9.19
N GLY A 380 -10.52 6.83 9.04
CA GLY A 380 -10.77 7.74 10.16
C GLY A 380 -10.71 9.21 9.79
N ASP A 381 -11.23 10.07 10.68
CA ASP A 381 -11.18 11.53 10.52
C ASP A 381 -9.77 12.13 10.63
N SER A 382 -8.82 11.33 11.12
CA SER A 382 -7.40 11.66 11.15
C SER A 382 -6.75 11.63 9.76
N ASN A 383 -7.40 11.11 8.72
CA ASN A 383 -6.84 11.09 7.36
C ASN A 383 -7.18 12.36 6.57
N GLY A 384 -6.16 12.91 5.90
CA GLY A 384 -6.31 14.10 5.08
C GLY A 384 -7.12 13.83 3.81
N PRO A 385 -7.88 14.81 3.31
CA PRO A 385 -8.60 14.73 2.05
C PRO A 385 -7.66 14.84 0.85
N PHE A 386 -7.98 14.10 -0.21
CA PHE A 386 -7.24 14.15 -1.47
C PHE A 386 -8.08 13.67 -2.65
N LEU A 387 -7.66 14.04 -3.86
CA LEU A 387 -8.12 13.49 -5.12
C LEU A 387 -7.20 12.34 -5.53
N LYS A 388 -7.73 11.13 -5.65
CA LYS A 388 -6.99 9.97 -6.18
C LYS A 388 -7.14 9.93 -7.69
N ILE A 389 -6.04 9.73 -8.43
CA ILE A 389 -6.04 9.51 -9.88
C ILE A 389 -5.40 8.15 -10.18
N TYR A 390 -6.12 7.27 -10.87
CA TYR A 390 -5.72 5.87 -11.05
C TYR A 390 -6.25 5.19 -12.31
#